data_AF-A0A8J9YQL0-F1
#
_entry.id   AF-A0A8J9YQL0-F1
#
_cell.length_a   1.000
_cell.length_b   1.000
_cell.length_c   1.000
_cell.angle_alpha   90.00
_cell.angle_beta   90.00
_cell.angle_gamma   90.00
#
_symmetry.space_group_name_H-M   'P 1'
#
loop_
_entity.id
_entity.type
_entity.pdbx_description
1 polymer ?
#
loop_
_entity_poly.entity_id
_entity_poly.type
_entity_poly.pdbx_seq_one_letter_code
_entity_poly.pdbx_strand_id
1 'polypeptide(L)'
;MTSREISSVRAREFENNMAAIRRLCVLKVVVPGLVANAARTALCGAFVYQTGWVRSMNSSRLQSVGILETPKQQGKYETGQLFLHKVFGYRGIVLFPWVARLYDRDVASKTEERNLEEGLYTTAGKEVKGKTHTYYQVLIDSRDCPYIRAQTEGVTFLGNTENSRSLYAIPGLDYVSHEDVLPYTSSDKQPIQHELFDRFLTAQPGRIPPFTARETLRAWQEKNHPWLELSDVHRETTENIRVTVIPFYMGCREAHNANVYWHM
;
A
#
# COMPACT_ATOMS: atom_id res chain seq x y z
N MET A 1 -10.33 -41.30 -28.42
CA MET A 1 -10.11 -40.63 -27.13
C MET A 1 -9.86 -39.16 -27.40
N THR A 2 -10.81 -38.30 -27.03
CA THR A 2 -10.87 -36.90 -27.45
C THR A 2 -10.26 -35.98 -26.40
N SER A 3 -9.72 -34.85 -26.85
CA SER A 3 -9.02 -33.81 -26.08
C SER A 3 -9.77 -33.26 -24.86
N ARG A 4 -11.06 -33.59 -24.68
CA ARG A 4 -11.92 -33.16 -23.57
C ARG A 4 -11.81 -34.03 -22.31
N GLU A 5 -11.33 -35.27 -22.41
CA GLU A 5 -11.21 -36.14 -21.23
C GLU A 5 -9.90 -35.91 -20.46
N ILE A 6 -8.82 -35.51 -21.14
CA ILE A 6 -7.53 -35.17 -20.50
C ILE A 6 -7.61 -33.85 -19.72
N SER A 7 -8.44 -32.90 -20.18
CA SER A 7 -8.69 -31.64 -19.46
C SER A 7 -9.56 -31.81 -18.21
N SER A 8 -10.46 -32.80 -18.21
CA SER A 8 -11.38 -33.09 -17.09
C SER A 8 -10.66 -33.76 -15.91
N VAL A 9 -9.74 -34.68 -16.19
CA VAL A 9 -8.96 -35.38 -15.15
C VAL A 9 -7.92 -34.46 -14.50
N ARG A 10 -7.25 -33.58 -15.29
CA ARG A 10 -6.36 -32.55 -14.73
C ARG A 10 -7.08 -31.42 -14.00
N ALA A 11 -8.33 -31.12 -14.35
CA ALA A 11 -9.14 -30.14 -13.61
C ALA A 11 -9.63 -30.71 -12.27
N ARG A 12 -10.00 -32.00 -12.22
CA ARG A 12 -10.50 -32.66 -11.01
C ARG A 12 -9.41 -33.03 -10.00
N GLU A 13 -8.18 -33.31 -10.44
CA GLU A 13 -7.02 -33.40 -9.53
C GLU A 13 -6.59 -32.02 -8.98
N PHE A 14 -6.99 -30.93 -9.63
CA PHE A 14 -6.72 -29.55 -9.18
C PHE A 14 -7.83 -28.97 -8.30
N GLU A 15 -9.09 -29.39 -8.48
CA GLU A 15 -10.25 -28.99 -7.67
C GLU A 15 -10.26 -29.61 -6.27
N ASN A 16 -9.71 -30.82 -6.08
CA ASN A 16 -9.63 -31.46 -4.76
C ASN A 16 -8.52 -30.90 -3.85
N ASN A 17 -7.65 -30.02 -4.37
CA ASN A 17 -6.58 -29.36 -3.62
C ASN A 17 -6.92 -27.92 -3.17
N MET A 18 -8.20 -27.51 -3.25
CA MET A 18 -8.66 -26.13 -3.06
C MET A 18 -9.64 -25.97 -1.89
N ALA A 19 -9.21 -26.32 -0.68
CA ALA A 19 -9.84 -25.83 0.55
C ALA A 19 -8.77 -25.25 1.48
N ALA A 20 -8.97 -23.98 1.84
CA ALA A 20 -8.11 -23.12 2.66
C ALA A 20 -6.99 -22.39 1.91
N ILE A 21 -6.62 -21.23 2.49
CA ILE A 21 -5.55 -20.28 2.15
C ILE A 21 -6.09 -19.00 1.49
N ARG A 22 -5.99 -17.88 2.23
CA ARG A 22 -5.38 -16.58 1.83
C ARG A 22 -5.29 -15.66 3.08
N ARG A 23 -4.21 -14.88 3.23
CA ARG A 23 -3.68 -14.32 4.51
C ARG A 23 -3.18 -12.87 4.37
N LEU A 24 -3.44 -11.98 5.35
CA LEU A 24 -2.54 -11.11 6.17
C LEU A 24 -3.34 -10.04 6.97
N CYS A 25 -2.75 -9.15 7.75
CA CYS A 25 -3.28 -7.80 8.04
C CYS A 25 -2.16 -6.80 7.96
N VAL A 26 -2.49 -5.63 7.41
CA VAL A 26 -1.54 -4.55 7.27
C VAL A 26 -2.02 -3.40 8.15
N LEU A 27 -1.29 -3.19 9.25
CA LEU A 27 -1.45 -1.99 10.08
C LEU A 27 -0.46 -0.93 9.56
N LYS A 28 -0.99 0.13 8.95
CA LYS A 28 -0.19 1.30 8.58
C LYS A 28 -0.39 2.42 9.57
N VAL A 29 0.70 2.85 10.18
CA VAL A 29 0.73 4.05 11.02
C VAL A 29 1.42 5.17 10.26
N VAL A 30 0.69 6.27 10.10
CA VAL A 30 1.16 7.52 9.48
C VAL A 30 1.27 8.57 10.57
N VAL A 31 2.44 9.16 10.72
CA VAL A 31 2.64 10.38 11.52
C VAL A 31 2.86 11.53 10.52
N PRO A 32 1.90 12.46 10.32
CA PRO A 32 2.12 13.69 9.56
C PRO A 32 3.30 14.45 10.18
N GLY A 33 4.33 14.71 9.39
CA GLY A 33 5.45 15.53 9.84
C GLY A 33 4.99 16.96 10.11
N LEU A 34 5.54 17.60 11.16
CA LEU A 34 5.48 19.05 11.31
C LEU A 34 5.94 19.67 9.99
N VAL A 35 5.07 20.45 9.36
CA VAL A 35 5.46 21.37 8.30
C VAL A 35 6.49 22.31 8.92
N ALA A 36 7.75 22.20 8.52
CA ALA A 36 8.78 23.13 8.93
C ALA A 36 8.43 24.49 8.32
N ASN A 37 7.75 25.34 9.09
CA ASN A 37 7.63 26.75 8.79
C ASN A 37 9.05 27.33 8.86
N ALA A 38 9.67 27.55 7.70
CA ALA A 38 10.82 28.41 7.57
C ALA A 38 10.37 29.86 7.81
N ALA A 39 10.14 30.20 9.08
CA ALA A 39 9.93 31.57 9.52
C ALA A 39 11.29 32.26 9.61
N ARG A 40 11.40 33.36 8.88
CA ARG A 40 12.51 34.31 8.89
C ARG A 40 12.78 34.80 10.31
N THR A 41 13.99 34.63 10.79
CA THR A 41 14.56 35.45 11.86
C THR A 41 15.90 35.96 11.41
N ALA A 42 15.90 37.21 10.94
CA ALA A 42 17.07 38.05 10.88
C ALA A 42 17.31 38.59 12.29
N LEU A 43 18.44 38.23 12.92
CA LEU A 43 19.01 39.03 14.00
C LEU A 43 20.54 38.93 13.94
N CYS A 44 21.15 40.12 13.94
CA CYS A 44 22.56 40.39 14.12
C CYS A 44 23.14 39.70 15.36
N GLY A 45 24.41 39.31 15.27
CA GLY A 45 25.20 38.89 16.42
C GLY A 45 26.56 38.39 15.97
N ALA A 46 27.53 39.29 15.84
CA ALA A 46 28.93 38.94 15.66
C ALA A 46 29.47 38.30 16.95
N PHE A 47 30.08 37.12 16.86
CA PHE A 47 31.11 36.68 17.81
C PHE A 47 32.12 35.75 17.11
N VAL A 48 33.36 35.91 17.55
CA VAL A 48 34.64 35.55 16.92
C VAL A 48 35.11 34.16 17.41
N TYR A 49 35.55 33.35 16.43
CA TYR A 49 36.52 32.23 16.46
C TYR A 49 36.32 31.04 17.43
N GLN A 50 36.10 29.87 16.82
CA GLN A 50 36.84 28.67 17.19
C GLN A 50 36.95 27.71 16.00
N THR A 51 38.18 27.40 15.60
CA THR A 51 38.53 26.36 14.64
C THR A 51 38.17 24.99 15.21
N GLY A 52 37.26 24.27 14.56
CA GLY A 52 36.90 22.91 14.93
C GLY A 52 36.18 22.21 13.80
N TRP A 53 36.91 21.30 13.14
CA TRP A 53 36.40 20.17 12.34
C TRP A 53 35.19 20.49 11.45
N VAL A 54 35.46 20.85 10.19
CA VAL A 54 34.47 20.68 9.13
C VAL A 54 34.16 19.19 9.06
N ARG A 55 33.11 18.74 9.75
CA ARG A 55 32.43 17.50 9.39
C ARG A 55 32.13 17.64 7.92
N SER A 56 32.68 16.74 7.10
CA SER A 56 32.29 16.58 5.71
C SER A 56 30.77 16.51 5.68
N MET A 57 30.13 17.63 5.34
CA MET A 57 28.72 17.61 4.99
C MET A 57 28.73 16.78 3.71
N ASN A 58 28.30 15.52 3.80
CA ASN A 58 27.93 14.75 2.62
C ASN A 58 27.01 15.67 1.82
N SER A 59 27.50 16.22 0.71
CA SER A 59 26.71 17.09 -0.14
C SER A 59 25.58 16.22 -0.66
N SER A 60 24.40 16.34 -0.07
CA SER A 60 23.22 15.60 -0.52
C SER A 60 22.90 16.12 -1.91
N ARG A 61 23.39 15.42 -2.94
CA ARG A 61 23.06 15.73 -4.33
C ARG A 61 21.61 15.36 -4.53
N LEU A 62 20.76 16.36 -4.78
CA LEU A 62 19.40 16.14 -5.23
C LEU A 62 19.45 15.43 -6.58
N GLN A 63 18.82 14.28 -6.69
CA GLN A 63 18.66 13.55 -7.95
C GLN A 63 17.25 13.79 -8.48
N SER A 64 17.16 14.29 -9.71
CA SER A 64 15.88 14.30 -10.43
C SER A 64 15.50 12.87 -10.79
N VAL A 65 14.28 12.46 -10.44
CA VAL A 65 13.74 11.12 -10.71
C VAL A 65 12.64 11.12 -11.78
N GLY A 66 12.06 12.29 -12.06
CA GLY A 66 10.93 12.42 -12.97
C GLY A 66 10.19 13.76 -12.83
N ILE A 67 9.08 13.87 -13.57
CA ILE A 67 8.20 15.05 -13.60
C ILE A 67 6.87 14.67 -12.93
N LEU A 68 6.49 15.41 -11.89
CA LEU A 68 5.21 15.21 -11.21
C LEU A 68 4.03 15.51 -12.14
N GLU A 69 3.02 14.66 -12.06
CA GLU A 69 1.75 14.80 -12.75
C GLU A 69 0.67 15.29 -11.79
N THR A 70 -0.45 15.76 -12.34
CA THR A 70 -1.61 16.15 -11.52
C THR A 70 -2.31 14.91 -10.99
N PRO A 71 -2.52 14.77 -9.66
CA PRO A 71 -3.29 13.66 -9.10
C PRO A 71 -4.69 13.60 -9.73
N LYS A 72 -5.13 12.39 -10.10
CA LYS A 72 -6.45 12.18 -10.69
C LYS A 72 -7.54 12.47 -9.66
N GLN A 73 -8.53 13.28 -10.03
CA GLN A 73 -9.75 13.45 -9.23
C GLN A 73 -10.80 12.39 -9.55
N GLN A 74 -10.76 11.86 -10.77
CA GLN A 74 -11.69 10.84 -11.28
C GLN A 74 -10.92 9.75 -12.03
N GLY A 75 -11.43 8.52 -11.97
CA GLY A 75 -10.82 7.35 -12.59
C GLY A 75 -9.73 6.70 -11.73
N LYS A 76 -9.12 5.65 -12.26
CA LYS A 76 -8.09 4.85 -11.57
C LYS A 76 -6.71 5.10 -12.20
N TYR A 77 -5.66 4.95 -11.41
CA TYR A 77 -4.31 4.79 -11.95
C TYR A 77 -4.18 3.42 -12.62
N GLU A 78 -3.47 3.38 -13.74
CA GLU A 78 -3.23 2.15 -14.49
C GLU A 78 -2.03 1.38 -13.93
N THR A 79 -1.96 0.08 -14.23
CA THR A 79 -0.75 -0.71 -14.05
C THR A 79 0.44 -0.01 -14.71
N GLY A 80 1.55 0.07 -14.00
CA GLY A 80 2.76 0.71 -14.48
C GLY A 80 2.88 2.20 -14.15
N GLN A 81 1.86 2.81 -13.53
CA GLN A 81 1.93 4.19 -13.06
C GLN A 81 3.02 4.34 -11.99
N LEU A 82 4.01 5.18 -12.24
CA LEU A 82 4.99 5.60 -11.24
C LEU A 82 4.36 6.65 -10.31
N PHE A 83 4.72 6.59 -9.03
CA PHE A 83 4.24 7.54 -8.04
C PHE A 83 5.23 7.75 -6.89
N LEU A 84 5.12 8.91 -6.25
CA LEU A 84 5.66 9.16 -4.92
C LEU A 84 4.53 9.01 -3.90
N HIS A 85 4.78 8.29 -2.81
CA HIS A 85 3.79 8.20 -1.74
C HIS A 85 3.69 9.55 -1.02
N LYS A 86 2.50 10.17 -1.01
CA LYS A 86 2.27 11.53 -0.49
C LYS A 86 2.76 11.76 0.94
N VAL A 87 2.59 10.75 1.78
CA VAL A 87 3.02 10.78 3.18
C VAL A 87 4.46 10.28 3.38
N PHE A 88 4.73 9.04 2.96
CA PHE A 88 6.01 8.37 3.25
C PHE A 88 7.15 8.75 2.32
N GLY A 89 6.86 9.42 1.19
CA GLY A 89 7.86 9.95 0.27
C GLY A 89 8.60 8.91 -0.57
N TYR A 90 8.29 7.61 -0.44
CA TYR A 90 8.93 6.57 -1.24
C TYR A 90 8.46 6.60 -2.70
N ARG A 91 9.31 6.16 -3.62
CA ARG A 91 8.95 5.86 -5.01
C ARG A 91 8.30 4.50 -5.09
N GLY A 92 7.26 4.40 -5.91
CA GLY A 92 6.62 3.12 -6.19
C GLY A 92 6.02 3.06 -7.58
N ILE A 93 5.54 1.86 -7.91
CA ILE A 93 4.82 1.59 -9.16
C ILE A 93 3.54 0.80 -8.88
N VAL A 94 2.45 1.22 -9.53
CA VAL A 94 1.14 0.58 -9.40
C VAL A 94 1.14 -0.76 -10.13
N LEU A 95 0.72 -1.82 -9.43
CA LEU A 95 0.49 -3.14 -10.03
C LEU A 95 -0.94 -3.25 -10.56
N PHE A 96 -1.95 -3.08 -9.70
CA PHE A 96 -3.36 -3.07 -10.10
C PHE A 96 -4.24 -2.42 -9.03
N PRO A 97 -5.37 -1.82 -9.44
CA PRO A 97 -6.36 -1.30 -8.51
C PRO A 97 -7.21 -2.42 -7.89
N TRP A 98 -7.76 -2.12 -6.72
CA TRP A 98 -8.84 -2.88 -6.08
C TRP A 98 -9.77 -1.91 -5.37
N VAL A 99 -10.99 -2.37 -5.10
CA VAL A 99 -12.00 -1.57 -4.40
C VAL A 99 -12.20 -2.17 -3.03
N ALA A 100 -12.24 -1.33 -2.01
CA ALA A 100 -12.45 -1.73 -0.62
C ALA A 100 -13.53 -0.87 0.03
N ARG A 101 -14.12 -1.35 1.12
CA ARG A 101 -15.08 -0.59 1.92
C ARG A 101 -14.33 0.14 3.04
N LEU A 102 -14.20 1.46 2.92
CA LEU A 102 -13.50 2.31 3.88
C LEU A 102 -14.45 2.81 4.96
N TYR A 103 -14.14 2.47 6.21
CA TYR A 103 -14.75 2.98 7.43
C TYR A 103 -13.82 4.04 8.02
N ASP A 104 -14.07 5.29 7.65
CA ASP A 104 -13.27 6.43 8.08
C ASP A 104 -13.92 7.18 9.24
N ARG A 105 -13.32 7.06 10.44
CA ARG A 105 -13.79 7.72 11.66
C ARG A 105 -13.55 9.24 11.63
N ASP A 106 -12.61 9.72 10.83
CA ASP A 106 -12.26 11.16 10.74
C ASP A 106 -13.34 11.98 10.05
N VAL A 107 -14.11 11.35 9.16
CA VAL A 107 -15.24 11.99 8.49
C VAL A 107 -16.46 12.03 9.41
N ALA A 108 -16.61 11.03 10.28
CA ALA A 108 -17.67 11.00 11.28
C ALA A 108 -17.47 12.11 12.31
N SER A 109 -16.27 12.26 12.88
CA SER A 109 -15.95 13.30 13.86
C SER A 109 -16.15 14.73 13.33
N LYS A 110 -15.70 15.04 12.10
CA LYS A 110 -15.93 16.35 11.45
C LYS A 110 -17.40 16.66 11.13
N THR A 111 -18.23 15.63 11.03
CA THR A 111 -19.67 15.81 10.84
C THR A 111 -20.34 16.07 12.19
N GLU A 112 -19.83 15.48 13.28
CA GLU A 112 -20.31 15.72 14.63
C GLU A 112 -19.97 17.10 15.18
N GLU A 113 -18.77 17.63 14.92
CA GLU A 113 -18.42 19.01 15.28
C GLU A 113 -19.42 20.01 14.67
N ARG A 114 -19.78 19.83 13.39
CA ARG A 114 -20.81 20.63 12.72
C ARG A 114 -22.22 20.43 13.32
N ASN A 115 -22.57 19.20 13.69
CA ASN A 115 -23.89 18.91 14.28
C ASN A 115 -24.01 19.35 15.75
N LEU A 116 -22.89 19.46 16.48
CA LEU A 116 -22.82 20.01 17.83
C LEU A 116 -23.03 21.53 17.81
N GLU A 117 -22.53 22.23 16.77
CA GLU A 117 -22.88 23.63 16.52
C GLU A 117 -24.37 23.81 16.20
N GLU A 118 -25.02 22.81 15.59
CA GLU A 118 -26.47 22.79 15.30
C GLU A 118 -27.34 22.16 16.43
N GLY A 119 -26.75 21.84 17.59
CA GLY A 119 -27.50 21.45 18.79
C GLY A 119 -28.14 20.05 18.80
N LEU A 120 -27.70 19.12 17.94
CA LEU A 120 -28.29 17.78 17.85
C LEU A 120 -27.46 16.72 18.59
N TYR A 121 -27.74 16.50 19.88
CA TYR A 121 -27.08 15.47 20.70
C TYR A 121 -27.62 14.07 20.37
N THR A 122 -26.77 13.26 19.73
CA THR A 122 -27.00 11.81 19.57
C THR A 122 -25.85 11.04 20.21
N THR A 123 -26.03 10.72 21.49
CA THR A 123 -25.19 9.82 22.28
C THR A 123 -25.59 8.37 22.03
N ALA A 124 -25.01 7.76 21.00
CA ALA A 124 -24.99 6.31 20.80
C ALA A 124 -23.79 6.00 19.92
N GLY A 125 -22.98 4.99 20.24
CA GLY A 125 -21.80 4.60 19.48
C GLY A 125 -22.13 4.50 17.99
N LYS A 126 -21.74 5.50 17.20
CA LYS A 126 -22.19 5.62 15.81
C LYS A 126 -21.36 4.67 14.95
N GLU A 127 -22.05 3.69 14.37
CA GLU A 127 -21.51 2.91 13.27
C GLU A 127 -21.04 3.85 12.15
N VAL A 128 -19.76 3.79 11.80
CA VAL A 128 -19.23 4.52 10.65
C VAL A 128 -19.82 3.88 9.40
N LYS A 129 -20.48 4.67 8.55
CA LYS A 129 -20.95 4.17 7.26
C LYS A 129 -19.75 3.95 6.35
N GLY A 130 -19.49 2.70 5.99
CA GLY A 130 -18.48 2.36 5.00
C GLY A 130 -18.71 3.09 3.68
N LYS A 131 -17.66 3.55 3.02
CA LYS A 131 -17.69 4.14 1.67
C LYS A 131 -16.81 3.34 0.74
N THR A 132 -17.25 3.16 -0.49
CA THR A 132 -16.43 2.51 -1.52
C THR A 132 -15.22 3.39 -1.84
N HIS A 133 -14.02 2.85 -1.68
CA HIS A 133 -12.77 3.57 -1.92
C HIS A 133 -11.81 2.73 -2.77
N THR A 134 -11.01 3.38 -3.61
CA THR A 134 -10.05 2.69 -4.47
C THR A 134 -8.69 2.63 -3.78
N TYR A 135 -8.12 1.44 -3.74
CA TYR A 135 -6.76 1.18 -3.31
C TYR A 135 -5.96 0.54 -4.45
N TYR A 136 -4.65 0.44 -4.25
CA TYR A 136 -3.71 -0.12 -5.21
C TYR A 136 -2.77 -1.08 -4.51
N GLN A 137 -2.51 -2.24 -5.13
CA GLN A 137 -1.31 -3.00 -4.78
C GLN A 137 -0.13 -2.40 -5.56
N VAL A 138 1.00 -2.21 -4.90
CA VAL A 138 2.16 -1.49 -5.45
C VAL A 138 3.46 -2.20 -5.10
N LEU A 139 4.51 -1.90 -5.86
CA LEU A 139 5.89 -2.17 -5.47
C LEU A 139 6.56 -0.87 -5.03
N ILE A 140 7.31 -0.93 -3.93
CA ILE A 140 8.18 0.13 -3.40
C ILE A 140 9.57 -0.03 -4.02
N ASP A 141 10.23 1.08 -4.32
CA ASP A 141 11.64 1.08 -4.68
C ASP A 141 12.51 0.72 -3.46
N SER A 142 13.31 -0.34 -3.60
CA SER A 142 14.14 -0.86 -2.50
C SER A 142 15.18 0.14 -1.98
N ARG A 143 15.57 1.12 -2.80
CA ARG A 143 16.50 2.19 -2.39
C ARG A 143 15.87 3.14 -1.37
N ASP A 144 14.54 3.22 -1.35
CA ASP A 144 13.80 4.13 -0.47
C ASP A 144 13.43 3.46 0.85
N CYS A 145 13.36 2.12 0.89
CA CYS A 145 13.00 1.34 2.08
C CYS A 145 13.76 1.75 3.37
N PRO A 146 15.10 1.98 3.36
CA PRO A 146 15.82 2.40 4.56
C PRO A 146 15.41 3.76 5.12
N TYR A 147 14.76 4.61 4.32
CA TYR A 147 14.38 5.98 4.68
C TYR A 147 12.91 6.10 5.08
N ILE A 148 12.12 5.02 4.95
CA ILE A 148 10.73 4.99 5.39
C ILE A 148 10.72 4.86 6.92
N ARG A 149 10.29 5.92 7.61
CA ARG A 149 10.35 6.03 9.08
C ARG A 149 9.49 5.00 9.82
N ALA A 150 8.41 4.53 9.19
CA ALA A 150 7.65 3.39 9.66
C ALA A 150 8.21 2.15 8.94
N GLN A 151 8.79 1.21 9.67
CA GLN A 151 9.34 -0.01 9.06
C GLN A 151 8.25 -0.67 8.21
N THR A 152 8.46 -0.72 6.89
CA THR A 152 7.58 -1.44 5.98
C THR A 152 7.89 -2.92 6.11
N GLU A 153 7.26 -3.59 7.07
CA GLU A 153 7.14 -5.04 7.05
C GLU A 153 6.47 -5.41 5.72
N GLY A 154 7.13 -6.27 4.93
CA GLY A 154 6.61 -6.67 3.63
C GLY A 154 5.26 -7.35 3.75
N VAL A 155 4.42 -7.24 2.72
CA VAL A 155 3.15 -7.96 2.69
C VAL A 155 3.45 -9.46 2.71
N THR A 156 3.02 -10.11 3.78
CA THR A 156 3.19 -11.54 4.00
C THR A 156 2.02 -12.33 3.44
N PHE A 157 2.37 -13.44 2.83
CA PHE A 157 1.49 -14.46 2.31
C PHE A 157 1.80 -15.71 3.10
N LEU A 158 0.93 -16.71 3.10
CA LEU A 158 1.30 -18.00 3.67
C LEU A 158 1.29 -19.00 2.51
N GLY A 159 2.38 -19.75 2.42
CA GLY A 159 2.73 -20.65 1.34
C GLY A 159 1.79 -21.84 1.28
N ASN A 160 1.71 -22.40 0.07
CA ASN A 160 1.01 -23.64 -0.20
C ASN A 160 2.04 -24.76 -0.40
N THR A 161 2.47 -25.37 0.71
CA THR A 161 3.15 -26.67 0.67
C THR A 161 2.39 -27.59 1.61
N GLU A 162 1.96 -28.75 1.12
CA GLU A 162 0.98 -29.66 1.74
C GLU A 162 1.31 -30.14 3.17
N ASN A 163 2.49 -29.84 3.69
CA ASN A 163 2.86 -30.11 5.09
C ASN A 163 3.65 -28.98 5.79
N SER A 164 3.81 -27.82 5.14
CA SER A 164 4.50 -26.66 5.72
C SER A 164 3.69 -25.40 5.47
N ARG A 165 3.11 -24.86 6.54
CA ARG A 165 2.48 -23.53 6.56
C ARG A 165 3.57 -22.47 6.70
N SER A 166 4.45 -22.36 5.71
CA SER A 166 5.53 -21.34 5.71
C SER A 166 4.98 -19.98 5.33
N LEU A 167 5.11 -18.98 6.22
CA LEU A 167 4.85 -17.57 5.87
C LEU A 167 5.92 -17.12 4.87
N TYR A 168 5.53 -16.44 3.80
CA TYR A 168 6.46 -15.74 2.92
C TYR A 168 6.08 -14.26 2.82
N ALA A 169 6.93 -13.39 3.38
CA ALA A 169 6.87 -11.96 3.15
C ALA A 169 7.37 -11.65 1.75
N ILE A 170 6.70 -10.71 1.06
CA ILE A 170 7.26 -10.03 -0.10
C ILE A 170 7.71 -8.65 0.36
N PRO A 171 9.02 -8.47 0.66
CA PRO A 171 9.57 -7.15 0.95
C PRO A 171 9.26 -6.20 -0.19
N GLY A 172 8.88 -4.96 0.14
CA GLY A 172 8.60 -3.93 -0.86
C GLY A 172 7.24 -4.06 -1.59
N LEU A 173 6.43 -5.09 -1.33
CA LEU A 173 5.03 -5.09 -1.75
C LEU A 173 4.19 -4.31 -0.74
N ASP A 174 3.25 -3.49 -1.21
CA ASP A 174 2.46 -2.61 -0.33
C ASP A 174 1.05 -2.31 -0.89
N TYR A 175 0.17 -1.72 -0.07
CA TYR A 175 -1.18 -1.26 -0.42
C TYR A 175 -1.35 0.25 -0.20
N VAL A 176 -1.74 0.99 -1.24
CA VAL A 176 -1.79 2.46 -1.21
C VAL A 176 -3.19 2.96 -1.53
N SER A 177 -3.66 3.97 -0.80
CA SER A 177 -4.95 4.63 -1.08
C SER A 177 -4.82 5.55 -2.30
N HIS A 178 -5.92 5.80 -3.01
CA HIS A 178 -5.89 6.69 -4.17
C HIS A 178 -5.35 8.09 -3.84
N GLU A 179 -5.67 8.62 -2.67
CA GLU A 179 -5.29 9.96 -2.22
C GLU A 179 -3.80 10.10 -1.87
N ASP A 180 -3.12 8.98 -1.62
CA ASP A 180 -1.70 8.94 -1.27
C ASP A 180 -0.77 8.76 -2.49
N VAL A 181 -1.33 8.63 -3.69
CA VAL A 181 -0.58 8.52 -4.95
C VAL A 181 -0.29 9.91 -5.52
N LEU A 182 0.99 10.31 -5.55
CA LEU A 182 1.46 11.46 -6.34
C LEU A 182 2.08 10.95 -7.65
N PRO A 183 1.33 10.94 -8.77
CA PRO A 183 1.82 10.37 -10.02
C PRO A 183 3.00 11.17 -10.57
N TYR A 184 3.93 10.49 -11.24
CA TYR A 184 5.01 11.13 -11.99
C TYR A 184 5.40 10.31 -13.22
N THR A 185 6.10 10.93 -14.16
CA THR A 185 6.74 10.26 -15.30
C THR A 185 8.26 10.34 -15.22
N SER A 186 8.94 9.30 -15.72
CA SER A 186 10.40 9.23 -15.77
C SER A 186 10.88 8.81 -17.15
N SER A 187 12.04 9.30 -17.54
CA SER A 187 12.78 8.84 -18.73
C SER A 187 13.69 7.65 -18.43
N ASP A 188 13.81 7.25 -17.16
CA ASP A 188 14.69 6.16 -16.75
C ASP A 188 14.17 4.81 -17.26
N LYS A 189 15.07 3.98 -17.79
CA LYS A 189 14.72 2.62 -18.26
C LYS A 189 14.28 1.71 -17.12
N GLN A 190 14.83 1.91 -15.93
CA GLN A 190 14.52 1.16 -14.71
C GLN A 190 14.24 2.14 -13.56
N PRO A 191 13.05 2.76 -13.55
CA PRO A 191 12.72 3.81 -12.59
C PRO A 191 12.55 3.28 -11.15
N ILE A 192 12.25 1.98 -11.01
CA ILE A 192 12.07 1.30 -9.73
C ILE A 192 13.06 0.15 -9.59
N GLN A 193 13.80 0.10 -8.48
CA GLN A 193 14.64 -1.04 -8.12
C GLN A 193 13.85 -2.02 -7.24
N HIS A 194 13.45 -3.16 -7.80
CA HIS A 194 12.73 -4.19 -7.04
C HIS A 194 12.86 -5.56 -7.73
N GLU A 195 13.03 -6.66 -6.98
CA GLU A 195 13.21 -8.01 -7.55
C GLU A 195 12.04 -8.46 -8.43
N LEU A 196 10.81 -8.08 -8.05
CA LEU A 196 9.60 -8.42 -8.80
C LEU A 196 9.33 -7.49 -9.99
N PHE A 197 10.07 -6.40 -10.17
CA PHE A 197 9.78 -5.40 -11.20
C PHE A 197 9.79 -6.03 -12.60
N ASP A 198 10.91 -6.62 -13.01
CA ASP A 198 11.03 -7.25 -14.33
C ASP A 198 10.19 -8.52 -14.43
N ARG A 199 9.87 -9.15 -13.30
CA ARG A 199 8.98 -10.32 -13.29
C ARG A 199 7.54 -9.92 -13.61
N PHE A 200 7.06 -8.79 -13.12
CA PHE A 200 5.66 -8.38 -13.25
C PHE A 200 5.40 -7.41 -14.39
N LEU A 201 6.38 -6.60 -14.78
CA LEU A 201 6.19 -5.50 -15.70
C LEU A 201 7.15 -5.61 -16.88
N THR A 202 6.70 -5.12 -18.04
CA THR A 202 7.53 -4.95 -19.23
C THR A 202 7.35 -3.55 -19.78
N ALA A 203 8.46 -2.91 -20.15
CA ALA A 203 8.42 -1.62 -20.80
C ALA A 203 7.74 -1.73 -22.16
N GLN A 204 6.84 -0.80 -22.47
CA GLN A 204 6.21 -0.63 -23.78
C GLN A 204 6.39 0.82 -24.25
N PRO A 205 7.35 1.07 -25.16
CA PRO A 205 7.55 2.40 -25.74
C PRO A 205 6.28 2.94 -26.40
N GLY A 206 5.99 4.22 -26.21
CA GLY A 206 4.84 4.89 -26.80
C GLY A 206 3.52 4.76 -26.02
N ARG A 207 3.50 4.00 -24.91
CA ARG A 207 2.37 3.97 -23.97
C ARG A 207 2.61 4.91 -22.78
N ILE A 208 1.54 5.45 -22.22
CA ILE A 208 1.53 6.18 -20.95
C ILE A 208 0.49 5.52 -20.02
N PRO A 209 0.87 4.89 -18.89
CA PRO A 209 2.24 4.69 -18.40
C PRO A 209 3.09 3.75 -19.31
N PRO A 210 4.43 3.88 -19.31
CA PRO A 210 5.30 3.13 -20.22
C PRO A 210 5.56 1.67 -19.81
N PHE A 211 4.83 1.14 -18.82
CA PHE A 211 4.95 -0.23 -18.34
C PHE A 211 3.61 -0.95 -18.39
N THR A 212 3.66 -2.24 -18.70
CA THR A 212 2.46 -3.09 -18.83
C THR A 212 2.62 -4.39 -18.08
N ALA A 213 1.49 -4.96 -17.65
CA ALA A 213 1.44 -6.23 -16.95
C ALA A 213 1.96 -7.38 -17.84
N ARG A 214 2.93 -8.13 -17.31
CA ARG A 214 3.30 -9.46 -17.81
C ARG A 214 2.28 -10.50 -17.33
N GLU A 215 2.32 -11.67 -17.94
CA GLU A 215 1.39 -12.77 -17.62
C GLU A 215 1.49 -13.23 -16.16
N THR A 216 2.70 -13.21 -15.61
CA THR A 216 3.00 -13.43 -14.19
C THR A 216 2.24 -12.49 -13.26
N LEU A 217 2.11 -11.19 -13.62
CA LEU A 217 1.34 -10.23 -12.83
C LEU A 217 -0.16 -10.49 -12.96
N ARG A 218 -0.64 -10.89 -14.14
CA ARG A 218 -2.05 -11.23 -14.35
C ARG A 218 -2.45 -12.45 -13.54
N ALA A 219 -1.67 -13.53 -13.63
CA ALA A 219 -1.89 -14.74 -12.83
C ALA A 219 -1.80 -14.45 -11.32
N TRP A 220 -0.92 -13.54 -10.92
CA TRP A 220 -0.85 -13.05 -9.53
C TRP A 220 -2.11 -12.27 -9.14
N GLN A 221 -2.58 -11.36 -9.98
CA GLN A 221 -3.79 -10.59 -9.77
C GLN A 221 -5.02 -11.51 -9.66
N GLU A 222 -5.22 -12.45 -10.59
CA GLU A 222 -6.35 -13.39 -10.55
C GLU A 222 -6.42 -14.19 -9.25
N LYS A 223 -5.26 -14.54 -8.67
CA LYS A 223 -5.18 -15.26 -7.40
C LYS A 223 -5.47 -14.36 -6.19
N ASN A 224 -5.00 -13.11 -6.20
CA ASN A 224 -5.05 -12.22 -5.04
C ASN A 224 -6.26 -11.28 -5.03
N HIS A 225 -6.79 -10.89 -6.19
CA HIS A 225 -7.85 -9.89 -6.33
C HIS A 225 -9.17 -10.23 -5.60
N PRO A 226 -9.67 -11.48 -5.59
CA PRO A 226 -10.95 -11.78 -4.94
C PRO A 226 -10.97 -11.51 -3.42
N TRP A 227 -9.82 -11.60 -2.75
CA TRP A 227 -9.69 -11.43 -1.29
C TRP A 227 -9.51 -9.98 -0.93
N LEU A 228 -8.86 -9.26 -1.84
CA LEU A 228 -8.75 -7.83 -1.80
C LEU A 228 -10.17 -7.22 -1.85
N GLU A 229 -11.01 -7.52 -2.85
CA GLU A 229 -12.32 -6.85 -2.97
C GLU A 229 -13.28 -7.05 -1.77
N LEU A 230 -13.04 -8.06 -0.94
CA LEU A 230 -13.83 -8.36 0.25
C LEU A 230 -13.28 -7.70 1.53
N SER A 231 -12.17 -6.98 1.45
CA SER A 231 -11.55 -6.38 2.63
C SER A 231 -12.19 -5.05 2.98
N ASP A 232 -12.58 -4.94 4.25
CA ASP A 232 -12.89 -3.66 4.86
C ASP A 232 -11.58 -2.94 5.21
N VAL A 233 -11.58 -1.61 5.12
CA VAL A 233 -10.45 -0.78 5.54
C VAL A 233 -10.94 0.16 6.62
N HIS A 234 -10.25 0.20 7.75
CA HIS A 234 -10.57 1.10 8.85
C HIS A 234 -9.51 2.20 8.93
N ARG A 235 -9.95 3.44 9.06
CA ARG A 235 -9.06 4.61 9.16
C ARG A 235 -9.50 5.52 10.30
N GLU A 236 -8.53 5.96 11.09
CA GLU A 236 -8.72 6.89 12.19
C GLU A 236 -7.46 7.74 12.37
N THR A 237 -7.62 9.04 12.60
CA THR A 237 -6.56 9.99 12.87
C THR A 237 -6.80 10.64 14.22
N THR A 238 -5.87 10.39 15.15
CA THR A 238 -5.91 10.95 16.50
C THR A 238 -4.57 11.59 16.80
N GLU A 239 -4.57 12.82 17.33
CA GLU A 239 -3.34 13.56 17.70
C GLU A 239 -2.30 13.68 16.56
N ASN A 240 -2.78 13.90 15.33
CA ASN A 240 -1.94 13.83 14.13
C ASN A 240 -1.23 12.48 13.99
N ILE A 241 -1.91 11.38 14.27
CA ILE A 241 -1.43 10.04 13.94
C ILE A 241 -2.57 9.34 13.24
N ARG A 242 -2.42 9.12 11.93
CA ARG A 242 -3.37 8.41 11.11
C ARG A 242 -3.04 6.93 11.10
N VAL A 243 -3.91 6.13 11.68
CA VAL A 243 -3.86 4.68 11.63
C VAL A 243 -4.78 4.20 10.51
N THR A 244 -4.30 3.28 9.70
CA THR A 244 -5.09 2.58 8.68
C THR A 244 -4.89 1.09 8.85
N VAL A 245 -5.98 0.38 9.09
CA VAL A 245 -6.02 -1.07 9.29
C VAL A 245 -6.70 -1.71 8.09
N ILE A 246 -6.01 -2.66 7.47
CA ILE A 246 -6.58 -3.50 6.42
C ILE A 246 -6.54 -4.95 6.93
N PRO A 247 -7.59 -5.40 7.64
CA PRO A 247 -7.67 -6.77 8.14
C PRO A 247 -7.83 -7.77 7.00
N PHE A 248 -7.17 -8.92 7.12
CA PHE A 248 -7.52 -10.10 6.34
C PHE A 248 -7.53 -11.36 7.23
N TYR A 249 -8.54 -12.20 7.05
CA TYR A 249 -8.75 -13.41 7.84
C TYR A 249 -7.66 -14.48 7.60
N MET A 250 -7.17 -15.16 8.64
CA MET A 250 -6.02 -16.09 8.54
C MET A 250 -6.37 -17.58 8.61
N GLY A 251 -7.62 -17.92 8.94
CA GLY A 251 -8.13 -19.28 8.99
C GLY A 251 -8.57 -19.73 10.39
N CYS A 252 -9.09 -20.95 10.45
CA CYS A 252 -9.58 -21.58 11.68
C CYS A 252 -8.78 -22.87 11.93
N ARG A 253 -8.42 -23.14 13.19
CA ARG A 253 -8.02 -24.48 13.62
C ARG A 253 -9.20 -25.10 14.35
N GLU A 254 -9.75 -26.15 13.77
CA GLU A 254 -10.65 -27.05 14.49
C GLU A 254 -9.82 -27.79 15.55
N ALA A 255 -10.08 -27.50 16.83
CA ALA A 255 -9.61 -28.33 17.93
C ALA A 255 -10.81 -29.11 18.48
N HIS A 256 -10.56 -30.29 19.05
CA HIS A 256 -11.60 -31.23 19.48
C HIS A 256 -12.73 -30.63 20.35
N ASN A 257 -12.51 -29.48 21.01
CA ASN A 257 -13.51 -28.80 21.85
C ASN A 257 -13.81 -27.33 21.47
N ALA A 258 -13.09 -26.72 20.52
CA ALA A 258 -13.34 -25.34 20.11
C ALA A 258 -12.66 -25.01 18.77
N ASN A 259 -13.34 -24.21 17.95
CA ASN A 259 -12.78 -23.62 16.75
C ASN A 259 -11.98 -22.37 17.13
N VAL A 260 -10.69 -22.36 16.86
CA VAL A 260 -9.82 -21.19 17.10
C VAL A 260 -9.66 -20.44 15.79
N TYR A 261 -10.24 -19.24 15.73
CA TYR A 261 -10.18 -18.35 14.57
C TYR A 261 -9.01 -17.39 14.73
N TRP A 262 -8.16 -17.33 13.70
CA TRP A 262 -7.01 -16.44 13.67
C TRP A 262 -7.31 -15.27 12.75
N HIS A 263 -7.22 -14.07 13.31
CA HIS A 263 -7.32 -12.80 12.60
C HIS A 263 -6.00 -12.07 12.83
N MET A 264 -5.51 -11.36 11.82
CA MET A 264 -4.54 -10.29 12.02
C MET A 264 -5.25 -8.99 11.70
#